data_AF-A0A651E586-F1
#
_entry.id   AF-A0A651E586-F1
#
_cell.length_a   1.000
_cell.length_b   1.000
_cell.length_c   1.000
_cell.angle_alpha   90.00
_cell.angle_beta   90.00
_cell.angle_gamma   90.00
#
_symmetry.space_group_name_H-M   'P 1'
#
loop_
_entity.id
_entity.type
_entity.pdbx_description
1 polymer ?
#
loop_
_entity_poly.entity_id
_entity_poly.type
_entity_poly.pdbx_seq_one_letter_code
_entity_poly.pdbx_strand_id
1 'polypeptide(L)' 'QWDADADFEITGEQVWLNDSGRHKLIDLYERRKEETWKHPVVQYSMTYRRLIELEVRLLEQEWLGKSGLFAQMVLR' A
#
# COMPACT_ATOMS: atom_id res chain seq x y z
N GLN A 1 15.22 3.52 -9.06
CA GLN A 1 16.13 2.71 -8.23
C GLN A 1 16.68 3.62 -7.16
N TRP A 2 16.86 3.13 -5.93
CA TRP A 2 17.39 3.91 -4.81
C TRP A 2 18.89 4.16 -4.96
N ASP A 3 19.34 5.34 -4.57
CA ASP A 3 20.75 5.71 -4.51
C ASP A 3 21.13 5.97 -3.05
N ALA A 4 22.05 5.15 -2.51
CA ALA A 4 22.43 5.22 -1.09
C ALA A 4 23.09 6.57 -0.73
N ASP A 5 23.86 7.15 -1.64
CA ASP A 5 24.61 8.38 -1.38
C ASP A 5 23.75 9.62 -1.64
N ALA A 6 22.77 9.53 -2.55
CA ALA A 6 21.93 10.66 -2.95
C ALA A 6 20.57 10.73 -2.24
N ASP A 7 20.04 9.62 -1.71
CA ASP A 7 18.68 9.57 -1.15
C ASP A 7 18.63 9.49 0.39
N PHE A 8 19.79 9.30 1.03
CA PHE A 8 19.89 9.11 2.48
C PHE A 8 20.87 10.09 3.13
N GLU A 9 20.66 10.34 4.41
CA GLU A 9 21.57 11.09 5.27
C GLU A 9 21.77 10.33 6.59
N ILE A 10 22.99 10.37 7.12
CA ILE A 10 23.35 9.69 8.36
C ILE A 10 23.52 10.72 9.47
N THR A 11 22.77 10.56 10.55
CA THR A 11 22.85 11.42 11.73
C THR A 11 23.13 10.55 12.96
N GLY A 12 24.38 10.55 13.42
CA GLY A 12 24.83 9.65 14.47
C GLY A 12 24.75 8.19 14.03
N GLU A 13 23.96 7.38 14.73
CA GLU A 13 23.72 5.97 14.41
C GLU A 13 22.46 5.75 13.55
N GLN A 14 21.76 6.82 13.16
CA GLN A 14 20.48 6.75 12.45
C GLN A 14 20.66 7.07 10.96
N VAL A 15 19.94 6.34 10.11
CA VAL A 15 19.87 6.59 8.66
C VAL A 15 18.49 7.14 8.33
N TRP A 16 18.46 8.31 7.72
CA TRP A 16 17.24 9.04 7.37
C TRP A 16 17.12 9.16 5.85
N LEU A 17 15.89 9.27 5.35
CA LEU A 17 15.66 9.74 3.99
C LEU A 17 15.80 11.25 3.96
N ASN A 18 16.71 11.73 3.13
CA ASN A 18 16.83 13.15 2.85
C ASN A 18 15.65 13.64 1.97
N ASP A 19 15.61 14.92 1.64
CA ASP A 19 14.52 15.51 0.86
C ASP A 19 14.29 14.80 -0.49
N SER A 20 15.36 14.44 -1.20
CA SER A 20 15.31 13.69 -2.47
C SER A 20 14.69 12.31 -2.27
N GLY A 21 15.19 11.56 -1.28
CA GLY A 21 14.70 10.24 -0.93
C GLY A 21 13.23 10.24 -0.52
N ARG A 22 12.79 11.26 0.24
CA ARG A 22 11.38 11.39 0.64
C ARG A 22 10.46 11.65 -0.56
N HIS A 23 10.86 12.52 -1.49
CA HIS A 23 10.09 12.73 -2.72
C HIS A 23 9.97 11.44 -3.54
N LYS A 24 11.09 10.72 -3.74
CA LYS A 24 11.08 9.41 -4.41
C LYS A 24 10.15 8.40 -3.73
N LEU A 25 10.15 8.36 -2.39
CA LEU A 25 9.26 7.48 -1.62
C LEU A 25 7.79 7.83 -1.86
N ILE A 26 7.45 9.12 -1.73
CA ILE A 26 6.08 9.61 -1.89
C ILE A 26 5.58 9.31 -3.30
N ASP A 27 6.37 9.61 -4.33
CA ASP A 27 6.01 9.34 -5.72
C ASP A 27 5.77 7.84 -5.96
N LEU A 28 6.63 6.99 -5.43
CA LEU A 28 6.47 5.54 -5.54
C LEU A 28 5.21 5.06 -4.82
N TYR A 29 4.92 5.59 -3.64
CA TYR A 29 3.73 5.26 -2.86
C TYR A 29 2.44 5.71 -3.56
N GLU A 30 2.40 6.92 -4.10
CA GLU A 30 1.24 7.42 -4.83
C GLU A 30 1.01 6.64 -6.13
N ARG A 31 2.06 6.33 -6.90
CA ARG A 31 1.94 5.45 -8.07
C ARG A 31 1.38 4.08 -7.69
N ARG A 32 1.90 3.48 -6.61
CA ARG A 32 1.41 2.18 -6.10
C ARG A 32 -0.08 2.23 -5.75
N LYS A 33 -0.55 3.34 -5.15
CA LYS A 33 -1.98 3.53 -4.82
C LYS A 33 -2.89 3.59 -6.05
N GLU A 34 -2.38 4.10 -7.17
CA GLU A 34 -3.11 4.23 -8.44
C GLU A 34 -3.11 2.95 -9.28
N GLU A 35 -2.14 2.06 -9.07
CA GLU A 35 -2.09 0.77 -9.76
C GLU A 35 -3.39 -0.01 -9.58
N THR A 36 -3.88 -0.55 -10.70
CA THR A 36 -5.14 -1.28 -10.74
C THR A 36 -4.89 -2.78 -10.73
N TRP A 37 -5.55 -3.45 -9.80
CA TRP A 37 -5.41 -4.88 -9.56
C TRP A 37 -6.78 -5.53 -9.61
N LYS A 38 -6.84 -6.76 -10.13
CA LYS A 38 -8.07 -7.54 -10.15
C LYS A 38 -8.18 -8.28 -8.82
N HIS A 39 -9.21 -7.96 -8.04
CA HIS A 39 -9.41 -8.65 -6.76
C HIS A 39 -9.75 -10.13 -7.01
N PRO A 40 -9.09 -11.10 -6.34
CA PRO A 40 -9.23 -12.52 -6.65
C PRO A 40 -10.65 -13.05 -6.46
N VAL A 41 -11.36 -12.54 -5.45
CA VAL A 41 -12.74 -12.97 -5.13
C VAL A 41 -13.81 -12.17 -5.89
N VAL A 42 -13.85 -10.84 -5.77
CA VAL A 42 -14.90 -10.03 -6.42
C VAL A 42 -14.71 -9.84 -7.93
N GLN A 43 -13.55 -10.23 -8.51
CA GLN A 43 -13.24 -10.20 -9.94
C GLN A 43 -13.29 -8.81 -10.61
N TYR A 44 -13.54 -7.74 -9.85
CA TYR A 44 -13.45 -6.36 -10.32
C TYR A 44 -12.01 -5.84 -10.26
N SER A 45 -11.64 -5.10 -11.29
CA SER A 45 -10.41 -4.31 -11.32
C SER A 45 -10.60 -3.02 -10.53
N MET A 46 -9.79 -2.80 -9.52
CA MET A 46 -9.82 -1.58 -8.73
C MET A 46 -8.42 -1.16 -8.31
N THR A 47 -8.25 0.11 -7.99
CA THR A 47 -6.94 0.63 -7.55
C THR A 47 -6.54 0.02 -6.22
N TYR A 48 -5.22 -0.06 -5.95
CA TYR A 48 -4.70 -0.56 -4.67
C TYR A 48 -5.30 0.18 -3.47
N ARG A 49 -5.51 1.50 -3.59
CA ARG A 49 -6.25 2.27 -2.56
C ARG A 49 -7.64 1.73 -2.30
N ARG A 50 -8.42 1.43 -3.35
CA ARG A 50 -9.79 0.89 -3.21
C ARG A 50 -9.80 -0.52 -2.64
N LEU A 51 -8.77 -1.32 -2.91
CA LEU A 51 -8.61 -2.64 -2.29
C LEU A 51 -8.48 -2.52 -0.76
N ILE A 52 -7.66 -1.56 -0.28
CA ILE A 52 -7.53 -1.30 1.16
C ILE A 52 -8.88 -0.86 1.76
N GLU A 53 -9.59 0.06 1.09
CA GLU A 53 -10.93 0.48 1.54
C GLU A 53 -11.93 -0.69 1.57
N LEU A 54 -11.84 -1.62 0.63
CA LEU A 54 -12.67 -2.82 0.59
C LEU A 54 -12.39 -3.72 1.79
N GLU A 55 -11.12 -3.99 2.12
CA GLU A 55 -10.75 -4.81 3.29
C GLU A 55 -11.29 -4.23 4.60
N VAL A 56 -11.24 -2.89 4.76
CA VAL A 56 -11.83 -2.23 5.94
C VAL A 56 -13.36 -2.41 5.99
N ARG A 57 -14.05 -2.34 4.85
CA ARG A 57 -15.50 -2.62 4.79
C ARG A 57 -15.81 -4.08 5.08
N LEU A 58 -14.99 -5.01 4.60
CA LEU A 58 -15.15 -6.43 4.89
C LEU A 58 -14.94 -6.70 6.38
N LEU A 59 -13.94 -6.06 7.01
CA LEU A 59 -13.73 -6.10 8.45
C LEU A 59 -14.98 -5.63 9.23
N GLU A 60 -15.60 -4.54 8.81
CA GLU A 60 -16.86 -4.06 9.39
C GLU A 60 -17.98 -5.11 9.26
N GLN A 61 -18.13 -5.75 8.09
CA GLN A 61 -19.15 -6.78 7.89
C GLN A 61 -18.91 -8.02 8.76
N GLU A 62 -17.65 -8.45 8.92
CA GLU A 62 -17.30 -9.53 9.85
C GLU A 62 -17.68 -9.17 11.29
N TRP A 63 -17.40 -7.93 11.72
CA TRP A 63 -17.75 -7.45 13.06
C TRP A 63 -19.27 -7.43 13.29
N LEU A 64 -20.05 -7.20 12.24
CA LEU A 64 -21.52 -7.23 12.26
C LEU A 64 -22.10 -8.66 12.09
N GLY A 65 -21.26 -9.69 12.07
CA GLY A 65 -21.68 -11.10 11.99
C GLY A 65 -22.05 -11.57 10.58
N LYS A 66 -21.72 -10.81 9.53
CA LYS A 66 -21.82 -11.23 8.13
C LYS A 66 -20.45 -11.73 7.67
N SER A 67 -20.18 -13.02 7.84
CA SER A 67 -18.84 -13.56 7.61
C SER A 67 -18.58 -14.06 6.19
N GLY A 68 -17.30 -14.04 5.79
CA GLY A 68 -16.73 -15.02 4.87
C GLY A 68 -15.66 -14.50 3.91
N LEU A 69 -15.36 -13.19 3.91
CA LEU A 69 -14.58 -12.57 2.83
C LEU A 69 -13.43 -11.68 3.32
N PHE A 70 -13.39 -11.31 4.60
CA PHE A 70 -12.29 -10.49 5.13
C PHE A 70 -10.94 -11.20 5.07
N ALA A 71 -9.86 -10.43 4.87
CA ALA A 71 -8.48 -10.88 4.85
C ALA A 71 -8.16 -11.92 3.77
N GLN A 72 -8.94 -11.95 2.69
CA GLN A 72 -8.70 -12.82 1.53
C GLN A 72 -7.95 -12.12 0.40
N MET A 73 -7.60 -10.83 0.54
CA MET A 73 -6.74 -10.14 -0.42
C MET A 73 -5.33 -10.75 -0.45
N VAL A 74 -5.08 -11.60 -1.45
CA VAL A 74 -3.74 -12.03 -1.87
C VAL A 74 -3.41 -11.31 -3.17
N LEU A 75 -2.50 -10.34 -3.10
CA LEU A 75 -1.92 -9.71 -4.29
C LEU A 75 -0.81 -10.62 -4.80
N ARG A 76 -0.92 -11.09 -6.04
CA ARG A 76 0.06 -11.98 -6.70
C ARG A 76 0.78 -11.26 -7.81
#